data_AF-A0A8J5KVJ6-F1
#
_entry.id   AF-A0A8J5KVJ6-F1
#
_cell.length_a   1.000
_cell.length_b   1.000
_cell.length_c   1.000
_cell.angle_alpha   90.00
_cell.angle_beta   90.00
_cell.angle_gamma   90.00
#
_symmetry.space_group_name_H-M   'P 1'
#
loop_
_entity.id
_entity.type
_entity.pdbx_description
1 polymer ?
#
loop_
_entity_poly.entity_id
_entity_poly.type
_entity_poly.pdbx_seq_one_letter_code
_entity_poly.pdbx_strand_id
1 'polypeptide(L)'
;MEHSLVMEIASFLDKDKDVFAGVVQSEISVGPQGVTCDSIRRAFLATEEKFIELVGQLWSSRPDIATTGSCCLVGVVCQRTLYVANLGDSRVVLGRKVGNTGEIAAIALSTEHNANMEAVRQELRSQHPNDPNIVVLKHGVWRVKGIIQLWLFESSL
;
A
#
# COMPACT_ATOMS: atom_id res chain seq x y z
N MET A 1 -20.55 21.83 -5.95
CA MET A 1 -19.69 21.22 -4.93
C MET A 1 -19.79 19.72 -5.08
N GLU A 2 -18.93 19.13 -5.91
CA GLU A 2 -18.77 17.68 -5.94
C GLU A 2 -17.88 17.31 -4.76
N HIS A 3 -18.47 16.66 -3.74
CA HIS A 3 -17.69 16.11 -2.64
C HIS A 3 -16.95 14.88 -3.15
N SER A 4 -15.66 15.01 -3.45
CA SER A 4 -14.77 13.84 -3.60
C SER A 4 -14.76 13.11 -2.26
N LEU A 5 -15.24 11.88 -2.24
CA LEU A 5 -15.16 11.03 -1.07
C LEU A 5 -13.81 10.31 -1.14
N VAL A 6 -12.84 10.78 -0.36
CA VAL A 6 -11.59 10.04 -0.16
C VAL A 6 -11.87 9.02 0.94
N MET A 7 -11.95 7.74 0.58
CA MET A 7 -12.03 6.65 1.55
C MET A 7 -10.61 6.14 1.77
N GLU A 8 -9.91 6.82 2.67
CA GLU A 8 -8.57 6.42 3.05
C GLU A 8 -8.66 5.23 4.03
N ILE A 9 -8.29 4.04 3.56
CA ILE A 9 -8.04 2.87 4.42
C ILE A 9 -6.53 2.69 4.51
N ALA A 10 -5.84 3.75 4.92
CA ALA A 10 -4.46 3.61 5.31
C ALA A 10 -4.43 2.94 6.68
N SER A 11 -4.19 1.63 6.69
CA SER A 11 -3.86 0.91 7.93
C SER A 11 -2.44 1.30 8.34
N PHE A 12 -2.22 2.53 8.83
CA PHE A 12 -1.00 2.90 9.53
C PHE A 12 -1.10 2.37 10.95
N LEU A 13 -0.34 1.33 11.27
CA LEU A 13 -0.28 0.74 12.60
C LEU A 13 0.64 1.54 13.55
N ASP A 14 0.75 2.86 13.38
CA ASP A 14 1.59 3.71 14.22
C ASP A 14 0.82 4.92 14.77
N LYS A 15 1.28 5.45 15.90
CA LYS A 15 0.76 6.64 16.58
C LYS A 15 0.79 7.89 15.70
N ASP A 16 1.55 7.86 14.61
CA ASP A 16 1.73 8.93 13.65
C ASP A 16 0.81 8.80 12.41
N LYS A 17 -0.19 7.91 12.43
CA LYS A 17 -1.17 7.69 11.34
C LYS A 17 -1.78 8.98 10.76
N ASP A 18 -2.02 9.99 11.61
CA ASP A 18 -2.66 11.24 11.21
C ASP A 18 -1.71 12.12 10.36
N VAL A 19 -0.40 11.99 10.61
CA VAL A 19 0.66 12.69 9.85
C VAL A 19 0.73 12.15 8.43
N PHE A 20 0.61 10.84 8.25
CA PHE A 20 0.69 10.18 6.95
C PHE A 20 -0.61 10.28 6.17
N ALA A 21 -1.76 10.18 6.85
CA ALA A 21 -3.06 10.45 6.23
C ALA A 21 -3.15 11.88 5.69
N GLY A 22 -2.59 12.85 6.42
CA GLY A 22 -2.50 14.23 5.97
C GLY A 22 -1.70 14.42 4.66
N VAL A 23 -0.60 13.66 4.48
CA VAL A 23 0.22 13.70 3.26
C VAL A 23 -0.51 13.11 2.08
N VAL A 24 -1.17 11.97 2.28
CA VAL A 24 -1.92 11.29 1.22
C VAL A 24 -3.06 12.19 0.72
N GLN A 25 -3.82 12.77 1.65
CA GLN A 25 -4.91 13.68 1.31
C GLN A 25 -4.40 14.95 0.61
N SER A 26 -3.27 15.52 1.03
CA SER A 26 -2.74 16.74 0.41
C SER A 26 -2.29 16.49 -1.02
N GLU A 27 -1.56 15.41 -1.29
CA GLU A 27 -1.00 15.09 -2.61
C GLU A 27 -2.08 14.70 -3.63
N ILE A 28 -3.10 13.94 -3.20
CA ILE A 28 -4.21 13.50 -4.07
C ILE A 28 -5.09 14.68 -4.50
N SER A 29 -5.15 15.74 -3.70
CA SER A 29 -5.97 16.94 -3.96
C SER A 29 -5.28 17.97 -4.88
N VAL A 30 -4.05 17.70 -5.35
CA VAL A 30 -3.26 18.67 -6.13
C VAL A 30 -3.60 18.61 -7.62
N GLY A 31 -4.44 19.54 -8.09
CA GLY A 31 -4.46 19.97 -9.49
C GLY A 31 -5.86 20.26 -10.07
N PRO A 32 -5.94 21.05 -11.16
CA PRO A 32 -7.19 21.37 -11.84
C PRO A 32 -7.89 20.16 -12.48
N GLN A 33 -7.19 19.01 -12.58
CA GLN A 33 -7.71 17.77 -13.19
C GLN A 33 -8.22 16.75 -12.15
N GLY A 34 -8.23 17.08 -10.86
CA GLY A 34 -8.67 16.16 -9.81
C GLY A 34 -7.67 15.02 -9.55
N VAL A 35 -8.18 13.82 -9.31
CA VAL A 35 -7.39 12.64 -8.90
C VAL A 35 -6.81 11.93 -10.12
N THR A 36 -5.49 11.68 -10.12
CA THR A 36 -4.79 10.94 -11.18
C THR A 36 -3.92 9.83 -10.59
N CYS A 37 -3.48 8.87 -11.42
CA CYS A 37 -2.52 7.86 -10.98
C CYS A 37 -1.20 8.49 -10.49
N ASP A 38 -0.76 9.58 -11.13
CA ASP A 38 0.46 10.28 -10.75
C ASP A 38 0.33 11.02 -9.42
N SER A 39 -0.85 11.58 -9.10
CA SER A 39 -1.07 12.22 -7.78
C SER A 39 -1.07 11.17 -6.67
N ILE A 40 -1.66 9.99 -6.92
CA ILE A 40 -1.61 8.87 -5.98
C ILE A 40 -0.17 8.37 -5.82
N ARG A 41 0.59 8.18 -6.91
CA ARG A 41 2.01 7.79 -6.82
C ARG A 41 2.82 8.77 -5.97
N ARG A 42 2.66 10.08 -6.22
CA ARG A 42 3.33 11.13 -5.43
C ARG A 42 2.94 11.07 -3.95
N ALA A 43 1.68 10.79 -3.64
CA ALA A 43 1.22 10.59 -2.27
C ALA A 43 1.98 9.48 -1.55
N PHE A 44 2.18 8.33 -2.19
CA PHE A 44 2.96 7.22 -1.63
C PHE A 44 4.43 7.61 -1.44
N LEU A 45 5.05 8.23 -2.45
CA LEU A 45 6.46 8.65 -2.36
C LEU A 45 6.69 9.69 -1.26
N ALA A 46 5.84 10.71 -1.17
CA ALA A 46 5.93 11.74 -0.14
C ALA A 46 5.70 11.17 1.27
N THR A 47 4.83 10.16 1.39
CA THR A 47 4.60 9.43 2.65
C THR A 47 5.85 8.68 3.09
N GLU A 48 6.50 7.97 2.16
CA GLU A 48 7.75 7.23 2.43
C GLU A 48 8.89 8.18 2.80
N GLU A 49 9.08 9.26 2.04
CA GLU A 49 10.11 10.28 2.32
C GLU A 49 9.95 10.86 3.73
N LYS A 50 8.72 11.23 4.09
CA LYS A 50 8.41 11.77 5.42
C LYS A 50 8.59 10.73 6.54
N PHE A 51 8.34 9.45 6.26
CA PHE A 51 8.59 8.38 7.23
C PHE A 51 10.10 8.21 7.47
N ILE A 52 10.91 8.22 6.41
CA ILE A 52 12.37 8.16 6.51
C ILE A 52 12.92 9.36 7.31
N GLU A 53 12.42 10.58 7.06
CA GLU A 53 12.76 11.76 7.84
C GLU A 53 12.42 11.60 9.33
N LEU A 54 11.20 11.11 9.63
CA LEU A 54 10.74 10.86 10.99
C LEU A 54 11.61 9.85 11.72
N VAL A 55 11.97 8.74 11.05
CA VAL A 55 12.90 7.74 11.58
C VAL A 55 14.25 8.38 11.90
N GLY A 56 14.79 9.22 11.00
CA GLY A 56 16.04 9.95 11.23
C GLY A 56 16.00 10.89 12.43
N GLN A 57 14.88 11.59 12.63
CA GLN A 57 14.68 12.49 13.77
C GLN A 57 14.51 11.76 15.11
N LEU A 58 13.83 10.61 15.09
CA LEU A 58 13.47 9.86 16.30
C LEU A 58 14.44 8.74 16.64
N TRP A 59 15.41 8.42 15.78
CA TRP A 59 16.34 7.30 15.94
C TRP A 59 16.96 7.19 17.34
N SER A 60 17.44 8.31 17.90
CA SER A 60 18.12 8.34 19.20
C SER A 60 17.18 8.17 20.40
N SER A 61 15.91 8.56 20.28
CA SER A 61 14.94 8.56 21.38
C SER A 61 13.92 7.42 21.31
N ARG A 62 13.64 6.93 20.09
CA ARG A 62 12.70 5.86 19.76
C ARG A 62 13.23 5.01 18.58
N PRO A 63 14.30 4.22 18.79
CA PRO A 63 14.90 3.41 17.72
C PRO A 63 13.97 2.31 17.19
N ASP A 64 12.92 1.95 17.93
CA ASP A 64 11.90 0.99 17.53
C ASP A 64 11.20 1.39 16.22
N ILE A 65 11.05 2.69 15.96
CA ILE A 65 10.39 3.20 14.74
C ILE A 65 11.04 2.68 13.45
N ALA A 66 12.36 2.50 13.44
CA ALA A 66 13.08 2.00 12.27
C ALA A 66 12.78 0.52 11.93
N THR A 67 12.14 -0.20 12.85
CA THR A 67 11.71 -1.58 12.66
C THR A 67 10.21 -1.69 12.37
N THR A 68 9.50 -0.56 12.40
CA THR A 68 8.09 -0.49 12.08
C THR A 68 7.90 -0.29 10.58
N GLY A 69 6.75 -0.75 10.10
CA GLY A 69 6.31 -0.56 8.73
C GLY A 69 4.82 -0.87 8.65
N SER A 70 4.18 -0.44 7.57
CA SER A 70 2.74 -0.60 7.41
C SER A 70 2.37 -0.94 5.98
N CYS A 71 1.29 -1.68 5.81
CA CYS A 71 0.61 -1.76 4.52
C CYS A 71 -0.18 -0.47 4.30
N CYS A 72 -0.12 0.05 3.08
CA CYS A 72 -0.88 1.23 2.69
C CYS A 72 -1.84 0.87 1.56
N LEU A 73 -3.12 1.15 1.77
CA LEU A 73 -4.17 0.92 0.80
C LEU A 73 -5.01 2.19 0.64
N VAL A 74 -5.05 2.72 -0.57
CA VAL A 74 -5.72 3.97 -0.88
C VAL A 74 -6.88 3.70 -1.83
N GLY A 75 -8.07 4.18 -1.45
CA GLY A 75 -9.28 4.16 -2.27
C GLY A 75 -9.81 5.58 -2.47
N VAL A 76 -9.86 6.06 -3.72
CA VAL A 76 -10.34 7.42 -4.01
C VAL A 76 -11.52 7.38 -4.96
N VAL A 77 -12.64 7.97 -4.57
CA VAL A 77 -13.80 8.13 -5.45
C VAL A 77 -13.86 9.55 -5.96
N CYS A 78 -13.66 9.72 -7.26
CA CYS A 78 -13.73 11.02 -7.95
C CYS A 78 -14.55 10.87 -9.23
N GLN A 79 -15.60 11.69 -9.41
CA GLN A 79 -16.42 11.72 -10.63
C GLN A 79 -16.94 10.34 -11.08
N ARG A 80 -17.41 9.52 -10.12
CA ARG A 80 -17.87 8.12 -10.33
C ARG A 80 -16.79 7.12 -10.75
N THR A 81 -15.52 7.52 -10.72
CA THR A 81 -14.37 6.64 -10.90
C THR A 81 -13.79 6.30 -9.53
N LEU A 82 -13.52 5.01 -9.30
CA LEU A 82 -12.81 4.52 -8.11
C LEU A 82 -11.36 4.22 -8.51
N TYR A 83 -10.42 4.93 -7.87
CA TYR A 83 -8.99 4.65 -7.95
C TYR A 83 -8.59 3.79 -6.75
N VAL A 84 -7.76 2.77 -6.99
CA VAL A 84 -7.24 1.88 -5.95
C VAL A 84 -5.73 1.79 -6.13
N ALA A 85 -4.98 2.01 -5.05
CA ALA A 85 -3.55 1.74 -4.98
C ALA A 85 -3.25 0.93 -3.73
N ASN A 86 -2.52 -0.18 -3.88
CA ASN A 86 -2.22 -1.10 -2.80
C ASN A 86 -0.72 -1.34 -2.67
N LEU A 87 -0.22 -1.21 -1.45
CA LEU A 87 1.16 -1.45 -1.08
C LEU A 87 1.20 -2.35 0.15
N GLY A 88 1.21 -3.66 -0.08
CA GLY A 88 1.23 -4.68 0.96
C GLY A 88 0.19 -5.77 0.72
N ASP A 89 -0.27 -6.41 1.79
CA ASP A 89 -1.24 -7.52 1.73
C ASP A 89 -2.68 -7.13 2.12
N SER A 90 -2.93 -5.84 2.29
CA SER A 90 -4.27 -5.26 2.31
C SER A 90 -5.02 -5.56 1.01
N ARG A 91 -6.36 -5.60 1.06
CA ARG A 91 -7.21 -5.94 -0.10
C ARG A 91 -8.43 -5.04 -0.22
N VAL A 92 -8.77 -4.69 -1.46
CA VAL A 92 -10.05 -4.04 -1.80
C VAL A 92 -10.94 -5.03 -2.53
N VAL A 93 -12.19 -5.14 -2.08
CA VAL A 93 -13.22 -5.96 -2.70
C VAL A 93 -14.46 -5.11 -2.94
N LEU A 94 -14.91 -5.04 -4.19
CA LEU A 94 -16.14 -4.37 -4.60
C LEU A 94 -17.31 -5.35 -4.55
N GLY A 95 -18.32 -5.04 -3.74
CA GLY A 95 -19.61 -5.71 -3.79
C GLY A 95 -20.46 -5.17 -4.95
N ARG A 96 -20.70 -5.99 -5.98
CA ARG A 96 -21.56 -5.63 -7.12
C ARG A 96 -22.85 -6.43 -7.08
N LYS A 97 -23.99 -5.73 -7.01
CA LYS A 97 -25.30 -6.37 -7.16
C LYS A 97 -25.43 -7.01 -8.56
N VAL A 98 -25.85 -8.27 -8.61
CA VAL A 98 -26.04 -9.02 -9.86
C VAL A 98 -27.53 -9.21 -10.10
N GLY A 99 -28.02 -8.71 -11.24
CA GLY A 99 -29.42 -8.82 -11.62
C GLY A 99 -30.39 -8.23 -10.57
N ASN A 100 -31.61 -8.78 -10.55
CA ASN A 100 -32.69 -8.32 -9.67
C ASN A 100 -32.91 -9.24 -8.44
N THR A 101 -32.12 -10.30 -8.30
CA THR A 101 -32.30 -11.35 -7.28
C THR A 101 -31.79 -10.97 -5.89
N GLY A 102 -31.09 -9.84 -5.76
CA GLY A 102 -30.47 -9.40 -4.51
C GLY A 102 -29.09 -10.00 -4.23
N GLU A 103 -28.58 -10.84 -5.14
CA GLU A 103 -27.24 -11.42 -5.06
C GLU A 103 -26.15 -10.34 -5.21
N ILE A 104 -25.07 -10.48 -4.44
CA ILE A 104 -23.89 -9.61 -4.49
C ILE A 104 -22.68 -10.45 -4.91
N ALA A 105 -22.08 -10.09 -6.04
CA ALA A 105 -20.78 -10.62 -6.44
C ALA A 105 -19.66 -9.84 -5.74
N ALA A 106 -18.68 -10.54 -5.19
CA ALA A 106 -17.46 -9.97 -4.65
C ALA A 106 -16.38 -9.91 -5.75
N ILE A 107 -15.91 -8.71 -6.09
CA ILE A 107 -14.91 -8.49 -7.14
C ILE A 107 -13.66 -7.91 -6.48
N ALA A 108 -12.55 -8.66 -6.51
CA ALA A 108 -11.28 -8.15 -6.03
C ALA A 108 -10.77 -7.04 -6.96
N LEU A 109 -10.38 -5.90 -6.37
CA LEU A 109 -9.87 -4.73 -7.09
C LEU A 109 -8.37 -4.51 -6.89
N SER A 110 -7.71 -5.30 -6.04
CA SER A 110 -6.28 -5.22 -5.79
C SER A 110 -5.64 -6.60 -5.75
N THR A 111 -4.36 -6.66 -6.10
CA THR A 111 -3.46 -7.79 -5.85
C THR A 111 -2.69 -7.56 -4.56
N GLU A 112 -2.36 -8.62 -3.85
CA GLU A 112 -1.53 -8.56 -2.64
C GLU A 112 -0.05 -8.68 -2.99
N HIS A 113 0.78 -7.96 -2.24
CA HIS A 113 2.24 -8.04 -2.34
C HIS A 113 2.79 -8.84 -1.15
N ASN A 114 2.45 -10.14 -1.12
CA ASN A 114 2.81 -11.08 -0.06
C ASN A 114 3.63 -12.26 -0.63
N ALA A 115 4.74 -12.61 0.00
CA ALA A 115 5.64 -13.70 -0.38
C ALA A 115 4.99 -15.10 -0.35
N ASN A 116 3.81 -15.26 0.27
CA ASN A 116 3.02 -16.48 0.14
C ASN A 116 2.40 -16.65 -1.25
N MET A 117 2.33 -15.61 -2.07
CA MET A 117 1.95 -15.69 -3.48
C MET A 117 3.14 -16.07 -4.36
N GLU A 118 2.98 -17.10 -5.20
CA GLU A 118 4.07 -17.55 -6.09
C GLU A 118 4.52 -16.46 -7.07
N ALA A 119 3.59 -15.68 -7.62
CA ALA A 119 3.92 -14.57 -8.53
C ALA A 119 4.90 -13.57 -7.88
N VAL A 120 4.62 -13.17 -6.63
CA VAL A 120 5.48 -12.29 -5.84
C VAL A 120 6.85 -12.93 -5.59
N ARG A 121 6.91 -14.24 -5.32
CA ARG A 121 8.18 -14.95 -5.16
C ARG A 121 9.02 -14.95 -6.44
N GLN A 122 8.38 -15.14 -7.59
CA GLN A 122 9.07 -15.15 -8.88
C GLN A 122 9.59 -13.77 -9.25
N GLU A 123 8.79 -12.73 -9.05
CA GLU A 123 9.21 -11.34 -9.21
C GLU A 123 10.40 -10.99 -8.30
N LEU A 124 10.31 -11.35 -7.01
CA LEU A 124 11.40 -11.16 -6.05
C LEU A 124 12.71 -11.79 -6.51
N ARG A 125 12.65 -13.04 -7.01
CA ARG A 125 13.81 -13.76 -7.52
C ARG A 125 14.36 -13.14 -8.80
N SER A 126 13.51 -12.68 -9.72
CA SER A 126 13.97 -12.08 -10.98
C SER A 126 14.68 -10.76 -10.76
N GLN A 127 14.22 -9.96 -9.79
CA GLN A 127 14.84 -8.68 -9.43
C GLN A 127 16.13 -8.86 -8.61
N HIS A 128 16.30 -9.99 -7.93
CA HIS A 128 17.46 -10.27 -7.08
C HIS A 128 18.18 -11.57 -7.49
N PRO A 129 18.72 -11.66 -8.73
CA PRO A 129 19.30 -12.90 -9.26
C PRO A 129 20.53 -13.38 -8.47
N ASN A 130 21.19 -12.48 -7.75
CA ASN A 130 22.40 -12.77 -6.97
C ASN A 130 22.12 -13.01 -5.47
N ASP A 131 20.85 -12.94 -5.03
CA ASP A 131 20.46 -13.21 -3.65
C ASP A 131 19.61 -14.49 -3.58
N PRO A 132 20.23 -15.68 -3.44
CA PRO A 132 19.49 -16.94 -3.36
C PRO A 132 18.59 -17.02 -2.11
N ASN A 133 18.79 -16.14 -1.12
CA ASN A 133 18.04 -16.09 0.12
C ASN A 133 17.01 -14.96 0.12
N ILE A 134 16.72 -14.34 -1.03
CA ILE A 134 15.72 -13.27 -1.12
C ILE A 134 14.33 -13.73 -0.63
N VAL A 135 13.97 -14.99 -0.87
CA VAL A 135 12.71 -15.60 -0.45
C VAL A 135 12.98 -16.95 0.20
N VAL A 136 12.64 -17.07 1.49
CA VAL A 136 12.94 -18.25 2.31
C VAL A 136 11.66 -18.79 2.97
N LEU A 137 11.48 -20.11 2.95
CA LEU A 137 10.42 -20.77 3.71
C LEU A 137 10.90 -20.97 5.15
N LYS A 138 10.26 -20.28 6.12
CA LYS A 138 10.61 -20.36 7.54
C LYS A 138 9.36 -20.64 8.36
N HIS A 139 9.41 -21.71 9.16
CA HIS A 139 8.28 -22.17 9.97
C HIS A 139 6.97 -22.35 9.18
N GLY A 140 7.06 -22.87 7.95
CA GLY A 140 5.89 -23.12 7.09
C GLY A 140 5.34 -21.88 6.37
N VAL A 141 5.98 -20.72 6.47
CA VAL A 141 5.55 -19.47 5.84
C VAL A 141 6.67 -18.88 4.99
N TRP A 142 6.36 -18.40 3.78
CA TRP A 142 7.33 -17.75 2.91
C TRP A 142 7.62 -16.33 3.40
N ARG A 143 8.90 -15.98 3.51
CA ARG A 143 9.35 -14.67 4.01
C ARG A 143 10.44 -14.10 3.11
N VAL A 144 10.37 -12.79 2.88
CA VAL A 144 11.44 -12.00 2.29
C VAL A 144 12.61 -11.94 3.26
N LYS A 145 13.79 -12.41 2.82
CA LYS A 145 15.02 -12.54 3.62
C LYS A 145 14.83 -13.29 4.95
N GLY A 146 13.77 -14.08 5.09
CA GLY A 146 13.43 -14.76 6.36
C GLY A 146 12.84 -13.87 7.46
N ILE A 147 12.52 -12.60 7.17
CA ILE A 147 12.07 -11.60 8.16
C ILE A 147 10.57 -11.34 8.01
N ILE A 148 10.13 -10.73 6.90
CA ILE A 148 8.75 -10.27 6.69
C ILE A 148 8.08 -11.03 5.54
N GLN A 149 6.75 -11.01 5.46
CA GLN A 149 6.02 -11.59 4.32
C GLN A 149 5.74 -10.58 3.22
N LEU A 150 5.81 -9.30 3.54
CA LEU A 150 5.56 -8.20 2.62
C LEU A 150 6.83 -7.90 1.82
N TRP A 151 6.63 -7.36 0.63
CA TRP A 151 7.72 -6.82 -0.17
C TRP A 151 7.40 -5.40 -0.62
N LEU A 152 8.40 -4.53 -0.54
CA LEU A 152 8.37 -3.17 -1.04
C LEU A 152 9.66 -2.96 -1.83
N PHE A 153 9.56 -2.61 -3.12
CA PHE A 153 10.66 -1.96 -3.83
C PHE A 153 10.17 -1.02 -4.93
N GLU A 154 10.96 0.04 -5.10
CA GLU A 154 10.78 1.28 -5.87
C GLU A 154 10.37 1.09 -7.33
N SER A 155 10.58 -0.11 -7.90
CA SER A 155 10.22 -0.46 -9.28
C SER A 155 8.71 -0.50 -9.55
N SER A 156 7.88 -0.44 -8.51
CA SER A 156 6.43 -0.67 -8.56
C SER A 156 5.59 0.60 -8.44
N LEU A 157 6.23 1.75 -8.17
CA LEU A 157 5.58 3.06 -8.11
C LEU A 157 5.78 3.79 -9.43
#